data_AF-A0A560JVZ4-F1
#
_entry.id   AF-A0A560JVZ4-F1
#
_cell.length_a   1.000
_cell.length_b   1.000
_cell.length_c   1.000
_cell.angle_alpha   90.00
_cell.angle_beta   90.00
_cell.angle_gamma   90.00
#
_symmetry.space_group_name_H-M   'P 1'
#
loop_
_entity.id
_entity.type
_entity.pdbx_description
1 polymer ?
#
loop_
_entity_poly.entity_id
_entity_poly.type
_entity_poly.pdbx_seq_one_letter_code
_entity_poly.pdbx_strand_id
1 'polypeptide(L)'
;MTFREGAIIPDLIRDALARCRRLRGQWPDIATFASVHRQLDYLLEVATDPAADRSRLTDIVIGVQAAREVETIDPDLADLLHTINAWANAWANAWAERLPPPK
;
A
#
# COMPACT_ATOMS: atom_id res chain seq x y z
N MET A 1 -17.96 -4.24 4.03
CA MET A 1 -16.49 -4.30 3.90
C MET A 1 -15.95 -4.66 5.27
N THR A 2 -15.75 -5.95 5.50
CA THR A 2 -15.56 -6.51 6.84
C THR A 2 -14.08 -6.40 7.18
N PHE A 3 -13.74 -5.45 8.06
CA PHE A 3 -12.43 -5.42 8.69
C PHE A 3 -12.21 -6.78 9.37
N ARG A 4 -11.10 -7.47 9.10
CA ARG A 4 -10.68 -8.59 9.97
C ARG A 4 -10.48 -7.99 11.36
N GLU A 5 -11.40 -8.29 12.29
CA GLU A 5 -11.41 -7.78 13.65
C GLU A 5 -10.01 -7.93 14.29
N GLY A 6 -9.32 -6.81 14.52
CA GLY A 6 -8.08 -6.74 15.30
C GLY A 6 -6.75 -6.62 14.54
N ALA A 7 -6.71 -6.65 13.21
CA ALA A 7 -5.44 -6.50 12.48
C ALA A 7 -4.98 -5.02 12.44
N ILE A 8 -3.78 -4.74 12.95
CA ILE A 8 -3.16 -3.40 12.88
C ILE A 8 -2.56 -3.23 11.47
N ILE A 9 -2.71 -2.05 10.87
CA ILE A 9 -2.25 -1.75 9.49
C ILE A 9 -0.83 -2.25 9.16
N PRO A 10 0.20 -2.09 10.03
CA PRO A 10 1.53 -2.62 9.76
C PRO A 10 1.56 -4.13 9.51
N ASP A 11 0.70 -4.90 10.18
CA ASP A 11 0.63 -6.35 10.00
C ASP A 11 0.02 -6.70 8.64
N LEU A 12 -1.03 -5.97 8.21
CA LEU A 12 -1.58 -6.11 6.86
C LEU A 12 -0.54 -5.80 5.78
N ILE A 13 0.28 -4.77 6.00
CA ILE A 13 1.36 -4.41 5.07
C ILE A 13 2.43 -5.51 5.03
N ARG A 14 2.82 -6.08 6.17
CA ARG A 14 3.78 -7.20 6.24
C ARG A 14 3.26 -8.46 5.53
N ASP A 15 1.98 -8.77 5.70
CA ASP A 15 1.33 -9.89 5.01
C ASP A 15 1.31 -9.67 3.49
N ALA A 16 0.96 -8.46 3.05
CA ALA A 16 1.00 -8.07 1.65
C ALA A 16 2.44 -8.14 1.07
N LEU A 17 3.45 -7.72 1.83
CA LEU A 17 4.86 -7.83 1.42
C LEU A 17 5.28 -9.29 1.24
N ALA A 18 4.93 -10.17 2.18
CA ALA A 18 5.25 -11.59 2.09
C ALA A 18 4.62 -12.24 0.85
N ARG A 19 3.35 -11.92 0.55
CA ARG A 19 2.66 -12.37 -0.67
C ARG A 19 3.31 -11.81 -1.92
N CYS A 20 3.54 -10.51 -1.97
CA CYS A 20 4.15 -9.83 -3.12
C CYS A 20 5.55 -10.39 -3.43
N ARG A 21 6.36 -10.72 -2.42
CA ARG A 21 7.68 -11.38 -2.60
C ARG A 21 7.55 -12.75 -3.28
N ARG A 22 6.52 -13.53 -2.95
CA ARG A 22 6.26 -14.81 -3.63
C ARG A 22 5.88 -14.59 -5.09
N LEU A 23 4.96 -13.66 -5.37
CA LEU A 23 4.55 -13.33 -6.75
C LEU A 23 5.74 -12.84 -7.59
N ARG A 24 6.64 -12.03 -7.03
CA ARG A 24 7.88 -11.60 -7.71
C ARG A 24 8.82 -12.76 -8.03
N GLY A 25 8.87 -13.79 -7.19
CA GLY A 25 9.65 -14.99 -7.46
C GLY A 25 9.05 -15.86 -8.57
N GLN A 26 7.73 -15.87 -8.70
CA GLN A 26 7.00 -16.64 -9.72
C GLN A 26 6.94 -15.92 -11.07
N TRP A 27 6.82 -14.59 -11.06
CA TRP A 27 6.69 -13.74 -12.24
C TRP A 27 7.63 -12.52 -12.15
N PRO A 28 8.94 -12.72 -12.31
CA PRO A 28 9.94 -11.66 -12.15
C PRO A 28 9.81 -10.52 -13.18
N ASP A 29 9.24 -10.81 -14.36
CA ASP A 29 9.11 -9.85 -15.46
C ASP A 29 7.90 -8.91 -15.32
N ILE A 30 6.99 -9.18 -14.37
CA ILE A 30 5.84 -8.31 -14.12
C ILE A 30 6.29 -7.12 -13.25
N ALA A 31 6.54 -5.99 -13.91
CA ALA A 31 6.98 -4.74 -13.26
C ALA A 31 6.02 -4.26 -12.17
N THR A 32 4.72 -4.56 -12.29
CA THR A 32 3.69 -4.21 -11.30
C THR A 32 4.04 -4.76 -9.92
N PHE A 33 4.56 -5.98 -9.80
CA PHE A 33 4.92 -6.55 -8.50
C PHE A 33 6.13 -5.87 -7.86
N ALA A 34 7.12 -5.45 -8.66
CA ALA A 34 8.23 -4.66 -8.15
C ALA A 34 7.77 -3.26 -7.68
N SER A 35 6.80 -2.67 -8.36
CA SER A 35 6.17 -1.41 -7.97
C SER A 35 5.36 -1.53 -6.68
N VAL A 36 4.51 -2.55 -6.57
CA VAL A 36 3.70 -2.82 -5.37
C VAL A 36 4.61 -3.06 -4.16
N HIS A 37 5.67 -3.87 -4.30
CA HIS A 37 6.61 -4.12 -3.20
C HIS A 37 7.26 -2.83 -2.68
N ARG A 38 7.75 -1.94 -3.57
CA ARG A 38 8.35 -0.66 -3.15
C ARG A 38 7.37 0.27 -2.46
N GLN A 39 6.12 0.30 -2.91
CA GLN A 39 5.08 1.10 -2.25
C GLN A 39 4.73 0.54 -0.88
N LEU A 40 4.63 -0.80 -0.73
CA LEU A 40 4.40 -1.43 0.57
C LEU A 40 5.56 -1.18 1.54
N ASP A 41 6.82 -1.23 1.09
CA ASP A 41 7.98 -0.90 1.93
C ASP A 41 7.88 0.54 2.47
N TYR A 42 7.58 1.51 1.61
CA TYR A 42 7.36 2.90 2.02
C TYR A 42 6.18 3.06 2.98
N LEU A 43 5.05 2.40 2.70
CA LEU A 43 3.87 2.48 3.57
C LEU A 43 4.12 1.84 4.93
N LEU A 44 4.96 0.80 5.00
CA LEU A 44 5.37 0.20 6.27
C LEU A 44 6.21 1.19 7.10
N GLU A 45 7.16 1.88 6.46
CA GLU A 45 7.95 2.94 7.11
C GLU A 45 7.02 4.02 7.67
N VAL A 46 6.11 4.57 6.86
CA VAL A 46 5.14 5.58 7.30
C VAL A 46 4.24 5.11 8.45
N ALA A 47 3.84 3.83 8.44
CA ALA A 47 2.97 3.24 9.45
C ALA A 47 3.67 2.94 10.78
N THR A 48 5.00 2.82 10.78
CA THR A 48 5.78 2.39 11.96
C THR A 48 6.68 3.47 12.53
N ASP A 49 7.07 4.47 11.73
CA ASP A 49 7.92 5.57 12.14
C ASP A 49 7.14 6.91 12.14
N PRO A 50 6.94 7.53 13.32
CA PRO A 50 6.37 8.87 13.43
C PRO A 50 7.15 9.94 12.64
N ALA A 51 8.46 9.77 12.47
CA ALA A 51 9.34 10.71 11.77
C ALA A 51 9.45 10.48 10.25
N ALA A 52 8.83 9.41 9.72
CA ALA A 52 8.87 9.10 8.30
C ALA A 52 8.38 10.28 7.42
N ASP A 53 9.04 10.46 6.28
CA ASP A 53 8.58 11.41 5.26
C ASP A 53 7.25 10.94 4.66
N ARG A 54 6.25 11.83 4.69
CA ARG A 54 4.89 11.58 4.21
C ARG A 54 4.57 12.30 2.90
N SER A 55 5.54 13.03 2.35
CA SER A 55 5.40 13.83 1.12
C SER A 55 4.94 13.00 -0.08
N ARG A 56 5.28 11.71 -0.12
CA ARG A 56 5.01 10.80 -1.24
C ARG A 56 3.71 9.99 -1.08
N LEU A 57 2.92 10.23 -0.03
CA LEU A 57 1.65 9.53 0.15
C LEU A 57 0.66 9.78 -1.00
N THR A 58 0.72 10.96 -1.62
CA THR A 58 -0.11 11.33 -2.79
C THR A 58 0.29 10.60 -4.07
N ASP A 59 1.48 10.02 -4.12
CA ASP A 59 2.01 9.32 -5.30
C ASP A 59 1.69 7.82 -5.28
N ILE A 60 1.01 7.35 -4.24
CA ILE A 60 0.66 5.93 -4.08
C ILE A 60 -0.44 5.56 -5.06
N VAL A 61 -0.14 4.59 -5.91
CA VAL A 61 -1.04 4.06 -6.95
C VAL A 61 -1.37 2.59 -6.72
N ILE A 62 -1.13 2.09 -5.51
CA ILE A 62 -1.21 0.67 -5.16
C ILE A 62 -2.63 0.11 -5.37
N GLY A 63 -3.68 0.91 -5.13
CA GLY A 63 -5.06 0.51 -5.42
C GLY A 63 -5.36 0.38 -6.91
N VAL A 64 -4.73 1.19 -7.78
CA VAL A 64 -4.88 1.07 -9.23
C VAL A 64 -4.17 -0.18 -9.75
N GLN A 65 -2.98 -0.47 -9.21
CA GLN A 65 -2.22 -1.67 -9.55
C GLN A 65 -2.93 -2.94 -9.06
N ALA A 66 -3.59 -2.86 -7.90
CA ALA A 66 -4.41 -3.94 -7.38
C ALA A 66 -5.51 -4.33 -8.37
N ALA A 67 -6.37 -3.38 -8.76
CA ALA A 67 -7.50 -3.64 -9.65
C ALA A 67 -7.09 -4.03 -11.08
N ARG A 68 -5.97 -3.50 -11.60
CA ARG A 68 -5.58 -3.72 -13.00
C ARG A 68 -4.86 -5.04 -13.25
N GLU A 69 -4.13 -5.54 -12.26
CA GLU A 69 -3.17 -6.63 -12.47
C GLU A 69 -3.22 -7.65 -11.33
N VAL A 70 -3.16 -7.19 -10.08
CA VAL A 70 -3.05 -8.12 -8.95
C VAL A 70 -4.35 -8.92 -8.76
N GLU A 71 -5.50 -8.30 -8.93
CA GLU A 71 -6.82 -8.92 -8.74
C GLU A 71 -7.03 -10.16 -9.62
N THR A 72 -6.48 -10.16 -10.84
CA THR A 72 -6.59 -11.30 -11.76
C THR A 72 -5.65 -12.45 -11.42
N ILE A 73 -4.64 -12.21 -10.58
CA ILE A 73 -3.58 -13.18 -10.22
C ILE A 73 -3.74 -13.67 -8.79
N ASP A 74 -3.98 -12.76 -7.84
CA ASP A 74 -4.13 -13.00 -6.41
C ASP A 74 -5.20 -12.03 -5.84
N PRO A 75 -6.49 -12.39 -5.91
CA PRO A 75 -7.59 -11.53 -5.45
C PRO A 75 -7.52 -11.24 -3.94
N ASP A 76 -7.04 -12.20 -3.14
CA ASP A 76 -6.86 -12.00 -1.70
C ASP A 76 -5.76 -10.97 -1.40
N LEU A 77 -4.70 -10.92 -2.22
CA LEU A 77 -3.71 -9.84 -2.13
C LEU A 77 -4.34 -8.52 -2.58
N ALA A 78 -5.10 -8.48 -3.68
CA ALA A 78 -5.74 -7.27 -4.14
C ALA A 78 -6.64 -6.63 -3.06
N ASP A 79 -7.41 -7.43 -2.32
CA ASP A 79 -8.22 -6.98 -1.19
C ASP A 79 -7.38 -6.32 -0.07
N LEU A 80 -6.23 -6.92 0.26
CA LEU A 80 -5.28 -6.32 1.20
C LEU A 80 -4.75 -4.98 0.68
N LEU A 81 -4.38 -4.93 -0.60
CA LEU A 81 -3.85 -3.71 -1.24
C LEU A 81 -4.91 -2.60 -1.26
N HIS A 82 -6.17 -2.91 -1.52
CA HIS A 82 -7.27 -1.93 -1.46
C HIS A 82 -7.48 -1.39 -0.05
N THR A 83 -7.39 -2.24 0.97
CA THR A 83 -7.47 -1.83 2.37
C THR A 83 -6.32 -0.90 2.76
N ILE A 84 -5.09 -1.26 2.37
CA ILE A 84 -3.89 -0.46 2.59
C ILE A 84 -3.97 0.88 1.84
N ASN A 85 -4.49 0.88 0.61
CA ASN A 85 -4.69 2.08 -0.19
C ASN A 85 -5.68 3.06 0.47
N ALA A 86 -6.78 2.54 1.02
CA ALA A 86 -7.75 3.38 1.73
C ALA A 86 -7.12 4.06 2.96
N TRP A 87 -6.32 3.32 3.73
CA TRP A 87 -5.54 3.89 4.82
C TRP A 87 -4.55 4.96 4.35
N ALA A 88 -3.77 4.68 3.30
CA ALA A 88 -2.79 5.62 2.76
C ALA A 88 -3.45 6.93 2.29
N ASN A 89 -4.60 6.84 1.62
CA ASN A 89 -5.37 8.01 1.19
C ASN A 89 -5.90 8.85 2.35
N ALA A 90 -6.38 8.20 3.41
CA ALA A 90 -6.82 8.91 4.62
C ALA A 90 -5.66 9.71 5.25
N TRP A 91 -4.47 9.10 5.29
CA TRP A 91 -3.26 9.78 5.78
C TRP A 91 -2.77 10.89 4.84
N ALA A 92 -2.84 10.70 3.53
CA ALA A 92 -2.48 11.72 2.55
C ALA A 92 -3.36 12.97 2.72
N ASN A 93 -4.67 12.78 2.88
CA ASN A 93 -5.62 13.88 3.09
C ASN A 93 -5.34 14.61 4.40
N ALA A 94 -5.17 13.87 5.51
CA ALA A 94 -4.84 14.47 6.81
C ALA A 94 -3.50 15.21 6.80
N TRP A 95 -2.52 14.74 6.01
CA TRP A 95 -1.25 15.44 5.80
C TRP A 95 -1.42 16.72 4.98
N ALA A 96 -2.17 16.67 3.88
CA ALA A 96 -2.43 17.83 3.03
C ALA A 96 -3.15 18.96 3.77
N GLU A 97 -4.11 18.64 4.64
CA GLU A 97 -4.82 19.61 5.48
C GLU A 97 -3.91 20.32 6.50
N ARG A 98 -2.75 19.74 6.83
CA ARG A 98 -1.77 20.34 7.75
C ARG A 98 -0.77 21.26 7.06
N LEU A 99 -0.70 21.24 5.73
CA LEU A 99 0.20 22.09 4.96
C LEU A 99 -0.46 23.44 4.68
N PRO A 100 0.30 24.55 4.70
CA PRO A 100 -0.21 25.83 4.24
C PRO A 100 -0.62 25.71 2.76
N PRO A 101 -1.67 26.41 2.30
CA PRO A 101 -2.10 26.36 0.92
C PRO A 101 -0.93 26.76 0.00
N PRO A 102 -0.81 26.14 -1.19
CA PRO A 102 0.21 26.53 -2.15
C PRO A 102 0.05 28.03 -2.48
N LYS A 103 1.17 28.75 -2.47
CA LYS A 103 1.25 30.19 -2.80
C LYS A 103 0.91 30.46 -4.26
#